data_AF-A0A0G3EJC7-F1
#
_entry.id   AF-A0A0G3EJC7-F1
#
_cell.length_a   1.000
_cell.length_b   1.000
_cell.length_c   1.000
_cell.angle_alpha   90.00
_cell.angle_beta   90.00
_cell.angle_gamma   90.00
#
_symmetry.space_group_name_H-M   'P 1'
#
loop_
_entity.id
_entity.type
_entity.pdbx_description
1 polymer ?
#
loop_
_entity_poly.entity_id
_entity_poly.type
_entity_poly.pdbx_seq_one_letter_code
_entity_poly.pdbx_strand_id
1 'polypeptide(L)'
;MGGSTLTNDSQALILFGHGARDARWAEPFERLRQMLATARPELHVALAYLELMSPSLPDAVAAAAAAGCREVTVVPMFLGQGGHVRRDLPALIDTCRAAHPELALRCVTAVGEDSGVLAALAAYCLQQVVAG
;
A
#
# COMPACT_ATOMS: atom_id res chain seq x y z
N MET A 1 0.21 34.36 23.85
CA MET A 1 0.10 34.90 22.49
C MET A 1 0.64 33.83 21.53
N GLY A 2 -0.22 33.36 20.62
CA GLY A 2 0.03 32.48 19.44
C GLY A 2 1.03 31.32 19.61
N GLY A 3 0.66 30.04 19.71
CA GLY A 3 -0.30 29.36 18.83
C GLY A 3 0.38 28.95 17.52
N SER A 4 1.18 27.89 17.53
CA SER A 4 1.54 27.14 16.32
C SER A 4 1.15 25.69 16.54
N THR A 5 -0.12 25.40 16.26
CA THR A 5 -0.62 24.04 16.14
C THR A 5 0.02 23.49 14.88
N LEU A 6 1.10 22.73 15.01
CA LEU A 6 1.58 21.88 13.91
C LEU A 6 0.40 20.94 13.61
N THR A 7 -0.28 21.18 12.49
CA THR A 7 -1.24 20.26 11.91
C THR A 7 -0.45 19.02 11.53
N ASN A 8 -0.31 18.08 12.46
CA ASN A 8 0.28 16.78 12.16
C ASN A 8 -0.75 16.04 11.31
N ASP A 9 -0.78 16.32 10.03
CA ASP A 9 -1.58 15.60 9.05
C ASP A 9 -1.00 14.21 8.92
N SER A 10 -1.49 13.30 9.77
CA SER A 10 -1.08 11.91 9.80
C SER A 10 -1.24 11.31 8.40
N GLN A 11 -0.19 10.65 7.92
CA GLN A 11 -0.15 10.01 6.61
C GLN A 11 -0.42 8.50 6.76
N ALA A 12 -1.13 7.91 5.80
CA ALA A 12 -1.24 6.47 5.68
C ALA A 12 -0.61 5.94 4.39
N LEU A 13 -0.05 4.74 4.49
CA LEU A 13 0.47 3.94 3.39
C LEU A 13 -0.25 2.59 3.38
N ILE A 14 -1.03 2.34 2.33
CA ILE A 14 -1.76 1.09 2.14
C ILE A 14 -1.04 0.24 1.11
N LEU A 15 -0.54 -0.92 1.54
CA LEU A 15 0.02 -1.94 0.66
C LEU A 15 -1.13 -2.78 0.10
N PHE A 16 -1.43 -2.62 -1.18
CA PHE A 16 -2.58 -3.24 -1.84
C PHE A 16 -2.18 -4.49 -2.62
N GLY A 17 -2.58 -5.67 -2.15
CA GLY A 17 -2.30 -6.95 -2.78
C GLY A 17 -3.54 -7.59 -3.41
N HIS A 18 -3.36 -8.71 -4.12
CA HIS A 18 -4.50 -9.46 -4.68
C HIS A 18 -5.35 -10.12 -3.58
N GLY A 19 -4.67 -10.66 -2.56
CA GLY A 19 -5.26 -11.57 -1.59
C GLY A 19 -5.28 -13.02 -2.11
N ALA A 20 -5.41 -13.96 -1.18
CA ALA A 20 -5.45 -15.40 -1.48
C ALA A 20 -6.28 -16.14 -0.44
N ARG A 21 -6.61 -17.41 -0.72
CA ARG A 21 -7.35 -18.25 0.24
C ARG A 21 -6.51 -18.67 1.46
N ASP A 22 -5.21 -18.89 1.25
CA ASP A 22 -4.29 -19.25 2.31
C ASP A 22 -3.78 -17.99 3.00
N ALA A 23 -4.07 -17.83 4.30
CA ALA A 23 -3.64 -16.68 5.10
C ALA A 23 -2.12 -16.46 5.09
N ARG A 24 -1.32 -17.54 4.94
CA ARG A 24 0.15 -17.45 4.91
C ARG A 24 0.67 -16.65 3.71
N TRP A 25 -0.13 -16.52 2.66
CA TRP A 25 0.18 -15.65 1.53
C TRP A 25 0.44 -14.20 1.95
N ALA A 26 -0.19 -13.73 3.03
CA ALA A 26 -0.02 -12.38 3.55
C ALA A 26 1.30 -12.18 4.32
N GLU A 27 1.99 -13.24 4.74
CA GLU A 27 3.16 -13.15 5.64
C GLU A 27 4.28 -12.23 5.12
N PRO A 28 4.69 -12.26 3.83
CA PRO A 28 5.70 -11.35 3.33
C PRO A 28 5.27 -9.88 3.40
N PHE A 29 3.99 -9.60 3.14
CA PHE A 29 3.42 -8.25 3.21
C PHE A 29 3.32 -7.76 4.64
N GLU A 30 2.99 -8.64 5.59
CA GLU A 30 2.97 -8.31 7.02
C GLU A 30 4.38 -7.99 7.54
N ARG A 31 5.39 -8.76 7.13
CA ARG A 31 6.80 -8.42 7.43
C ARG A 31 7.19 -7.07 6.85
N LEU A 32 6.83 -6.78 5.61
CA LEU A 32 7.09 -5.48 4.99
C LEU A 32 6.38 -4.34 5.72
N ARG A 33 5.12 -4.53 6.11
CA ARG A 33 4.35 -3.57 6.91
C ARG A 33 5.06 -3.25 8.22
N GLN A 34 5.55 -4.28 8.93
CA GLN A 34 6.30 -4.12 10.18
C GLN A 34 7.64 -3.39 9.99
N MET A 35 8.36 -3.70 8.91
CA MET A 35 9.60 -2.99 8.56
C MET A 35 9.34 -1.50 8.31
N LEU A 36 8.29 -1.16 7.55
CA LEU A 36 7.91 0.21 7.26
C LEU A 36 7.45 0.97 8.52
N ALA A 37 6.64 0.33 9.36
CA ALA A 37 6.20 0.93 10.63
C ALA A 37 7.35 1.14 11.62
N THR A 38 8.33 0.23 11.64
CA THR A 38 9.57 0.40 12.43
C THR A 38 10.41 1.56 11.89
N ALA A 39 10.53 1.68 10.56
CA ALA A 39 11.32 2.73 9.93
C ALA A 39 10.70 4.12 10.05
N ARG A 40 9.36 4.23 10.08
CA ARG A 40 8.59 5.47 10.26
C ARG A 40 7.41 5.27 11.22
N PRO A 41 7.62 5.37 12.54
CA PRO A 41 6.58 5.12 13.55
C PRO A 41 5.34 6.03 13.45
N GLU A 42 5.49 7.21 12.86
CA GLU A 42 4.42 8.17 12.62
C GLU A 42 3.54 7.83 11.40
N LEU A 43 3.98 6.90 10.55
CA LEU A 43 3.25 6.50 9.34
C LEU A 43 2.25 5.38 9.66
N HIS A 44 0.98 5.59 9.32
CA HIS A 44 -0.03 4.54 9.42
C HIS A 44 0.11 3.55 8.26
N VAL A 45 0.74 2.39 8.51
CA VAL A 45 0.94 1.36 7.47
C VAL A 45 -0.10 0.25 7.61
N ALA A 46 -0.91 0.05 6.56
CA ALA A 46 -1.96 -0.95 6.49
C ALA A 46 -1.81 -1.88 5.28
N LEU A 47 -2.39 -3.07 5.37
CA LEU A 47 -2.60 -3.97 4.23
C LEU A 47 -4.03 -3.83 3.74
N ALA A 48 -4.23 -3.99 2.44
CA ALA A 48 -5.55 -4.14 1.84
C ALA A 48 -5.48 -5.14 0.69
N TYR A 49 -6.61 -5.80 0.41
CA TYR A 49 -6.67 -6.85 -0.59
C TYR A 49 -7.79 -6.63 -1.59
N LEU A 50 -7.55 -7.03 -2.84
CA LEU A 50 -8.53 -6.98 -3.91
C LEU A 50 -9.68 -7.96 -3.65
N GLU A 51 -9.35 -9.19 -3.24
CA GLU A 51 -10.30 -10.25 -2.98
C GLU A 51 -9.76 -11.30 -1.99
N LEU A 52 -10.61 -12.23 -1.54
CA LEU A 52 -10.28 -13.42 -0.74
C LEU A 52 -9.72 -13.16 0.67
N MET A 53 -9.29 -11.94 0.97
CA MET A 53 -8.74 -11.52 2.26
C MET A 53 -9.32 -10.17 2.67
N SER A 54 -9.21 -9.87 3.95
CA SER A 54 -9.63 -8.60 4.56
C SER A 54 -8.44 -7.90 5.22
N PRO A 55 -8.43 -6.56 5.29
CA PRO A 55 -9.49 -5.65 4.86
C PRO A 55 -9.52 -5.42 3.34
N SER A 56 -10.67 -5.00 2.82
CA SER A 56 -10.75 -4.47 1.46
C SER A 56 -10.08 -3.10 1.38
N LEU A 57 -9.80 -2.61 0.16
CA LEU A 57 -9.25 -1.26 0.01
C LEU A 57 -10.17 -0.16 0.56
N PRO A 58 -11.50 -0.15 0.29
CA PRO A 58 -12.41 0.79 0.93
C PRO A 58 -12.37 0.73 2.46
N ASP A 59 -12.34 -0.46 3.06
CA ASP A 59 -12.30 -0.60 4.53
C ASP A 59 -11.00 -0.04 5.11
N ALA A 60 -9.86 -0.29 4.45
CA ALA A 60 -8.56 0.23 4.89
C ALA A 60 -8.48 1.76 4.76
N VAL A 61 -9.05 2.34 3.69
CA VAL A 61 -9.12 3.80 3.53
C VAL A 61 -10.03 4.42 4.60
N ALA A 62 -11.19 3.82 4.87
CA ALA A 62 -12.11 4.28 5.90
C ALA A 62 -11.48 4.22 7.29
N ALA A 63 -10.73 3.15 7.60
CA ALA A 63 -9.99 3.03 8.85
C ALA A 63 -8.90 4.10 8.99
N ALA A 64 -8.15 4.39 7.92
CA ALA A 64 -7.15 5.46 7.92
C ALA A 64 -7.78 6.84 8.16
N ALA A 65 -8.91 7.12 7.50
CA ALA A 65 -9.66 8.37 7.71
C ALA A 65 -10.19 8.48 9.15
N ALA A 66 -10.74 7.39 9.71
CA ALA A 66 -11.20 7.34 11.09
C ALA A 66 -10.06 7.52 12.11
N ALA A 67 -8.84 7.12 11.75
CA ALA A 67 -7.62 7.36 12.53
C ALA A 67 -7.09 8.80 12.42
N GLY A 68 -7.78 9.69 11.70
CA GLY A 68 -7.42 11.09 11.53
C GLY A 68 -6.36 11.33 10.44
N CYS A 69 -6.07 10.35 9.59
CA CYS A 69 -5.16 10.56 8.47
C CYS A 69 -5.80 11.50 7.44
N ARG A 70 -5.03 12.45 6.91
CA ARG A 70 -5.49 13.37 5.84
C ARG A 70 -4.93 13.04 4.47
N GLU A 71 -3.84 12.27 4.44
CA GLU A 71 -3.26 11.75 3.20
C GLU A 71 -3.18 10.23 3.22
N VAL A 72 -3.58 9.60 2.12
CA VAL A 72 -3.44 8.15 1.95
C VAL A 72 -2.77 7.85 0.62
N THR A 73 -1.70 7.05 0.70
CA THR A 73 -1.01 6.49 -0.47
C THR A 73 -1.35 5.03 -0.61
N VAL A 74 -1.90 4.64 -1.75
CA VAL A 74 -2.09 3.23 -2.11
C VAL A 74 -0.93 2.80 -2.99
N VAL A 75 -0.21 1.76 -2.56
CA VAL A 75 0.89 1.13 -3.32
C VAL A 75 0.43 -0.23 -3.80
N PRO A 76 0.23 -0.41 -5.12
CA PRO A 76 -0.14 -1.71 -5.67
C PRO A 76 1.04 -2.68 -5.64
N MET A 77 0.94 -3.73 -4.85
CA MET A 77 1.99 -4.73 -4.62
C MET A 77 1.99 -5.83 -5.70
N PHE A 78 1.97 -5.43 -6.96
CA PHE A 78 1.97 -6.32 -8.13
C PHE A 78 3.27 -6.19 -8.92
N LEU A 79 3.93 -7.31 -9.22
CA LEU A 79 5.12 -7.34 -10.09
C LEU A 79 4.76 -7.28 -11.59
N GLY A 80 3.57 -7.74 -11.95
CA GLY A 80 2.99 -7.59 -13.26
C GLY A 80 1.51 -7.30 -13.12
N GLN A 81 0.96 -6.44 -13.96
CA GLN A 81 -0.44 -6.06 -13.87
C GLN A 81 -1.29 -6.92 -14.82
N GLY A 82 -2.01 -7.88 -14.27
CA GLY A 82 -3.06 -8.59 -15.00
C GLY A 82 -4.21 -7.65 -15.40
N GLY A 83 -4.97 -8.01 -16.45
CA GLY A 83 -6.06 -7.19 -16.98
C GLY A 83 -7.15 -6.83 -15.95
N HIS A 84 -7.36 -7.69 -14.94
CA HIS A 84 -8.29 -7.42 -13.83
C HIS A 84 -7.82 -6.25 -12.96
N VAL A 85 -6.57 -6.27 -12.48
CA VAL A 85 -6.02 -5.20 -11.63
C VAL A 85 -6.03 -3.85 -12.35
N ARG A 86 -5.63 -3.80 -13.63
CA ARG A 86 -5.62 -2.56 -14.43
C ARG A 86 -6.98 -1.91 -14.57
N ARG A 87 -8.04 -2.72 -14.59
CA ARG A 87 -9.42 -2.25 -14.75
C ARG A 87 -10.07 -1.96 -13.41
N ASP A 88 -9.86 -2.82 -12.41
CA ASP A 88 -10.62 -2.83 -11.17
C ASP A 88 -10.04 -1.84 -10.14
N LEU A 89 -8.72 -1.67 -10.09
CA LEU A 89 -8.09 -0.75 -9.14
C LEU A 89 -8.49 0.73 -9.36
N PRO A 90 -8.50 1.29 -10.58
CA PRO A 90 -8.96 2.67 -10.79
C PRO A 90 -10.38 2.91 -10.26
N ALA A 91 -11.31 1.99 -10.53
CA ALA A 91 -12.69 2.09 -10.06
C ALA A 91 -12.80 2.03 -8.52
N LEU A 92 -11.99 1.18 -7.86
CA LEU A 92 -11.93 1.12 -6.41
C LEU A 92 -11.37 2.42 -5.81
N ILE A 93 -10.32 2.98 -6.41
CA ILE A 93 -9.75 4.26 -5.97
C ILE A 93 -10.79 5.39 -6.10
N ASP A 94 -11.51 5.46 -7.22
CA ASP A 94 -12.53 6.48 -7.43
C ASP A 94 -13.71 6.33 -6.45
N THR A 95 -14.09 5.08 -6.13
CA THR A 95 -15.07 4.79 -5.07
C THR A 95 -14.59 5.32 -3.71
N CYS A 96 -13.32 5.08 -3.36
CA CYS A 96 -12.75 5.57 -2.11
C CYS A 96 -12.69 7.11 -2.07
N ARG A 97 -12.33 7.76 -3.19
CA ARG A 97 -12.33 9.24 -3.30
C ARG A 97 -13.72 9.82 -3.11
N ALA A 98 -14.73 9.21 -3.71
CA ALA A 98 -16.12 9.66 -3.58
C ALA A 98 -16.63 9.51 -2.13
N ALA A 99 -16.22 8.45 -1.43
CA ALA A 99 -16.58 8.23 -0.03
C ALA A 99 -15.84 9.15 0.95
N HIS A 100 -14.64 9.61 0.61
CA HIS A 100 -13.78 10.43 1.47
C HIS A 100 -13.23 11.67 0.72
N PRO A 101 -14.07 12.66 0.37
CA PRO A 101 -13.67 13.79 -0.47
C PRO A 101 -12.64 14.73 0.18
N GLU A 102 -12.58 14.76 1.52
CA GLU A 102 -11.61 15.54 2.30
C GLU A 102 -10.24 14.86 2.38
N LEU A 103 -10.13 13.61 1.93
CA LEU A 103 -8.90 12.82 2.01
C LEU A 103 -8.08 12.97 0.73
N ALA A 104 -6.80 13.35 0.88
CA ALA A 104 -5.86 13.33 -0.23
C ALA A 104 -5.45 11.88 -0.55
N LEU A 105 -6.27 11.20 -1.37
CA LEU A 105 -6.05 9.82 -1.79
C LEU A 105 -5.29 9.74 -3.13
N ARG A 106 -4.06 9.24 -3.06
CA ARG A 106 -3.20 8.97 -4.22
C ARG A 106 -2.95 7.47 -4.39
N CYS A 107 -2.99 7.00 -5.62
CA CYS A 107 -2.50 5.67 -5.99
C CYS A 107 -1.22 5.87 -6.80
N VAL A 108 -0.14 5.20 -6.40
CA VAL A 108 1.12 5.23 -7.16
C VAL A 108 1.17 4.08 -8.16
N THR A 109 2.21 4.08 -9.01
CA THR A 109 2.44 2.95 -9.92
C THR A 109 2.68 1.66 -9.14
N ALA A 110 2.35 0.51 -9.75
CA ALA A 110 2.61 -0.78 -9.14
C ALA A 110 4.12 -1.02 -8.98
N VAL A 111 4.50 -1.73 -7.92
CA VAL A 111 5.91 -1.97 -7.59
C VAL A 111 6.70 -2.62 -8.72
N GLY A 112 6.07 -3.46 -9.56
CA GLY A 112 6.72 -4.10 -10.70
C GLY A 112 7.11 -3.18 -11.85
N GLU A 113 6.54 -1.97 -11.91
CA GLU A 113 6.85 -0.97 -12.95
C GLU A 113 7.97 -0.01 -12.50
N ASP A 114 8.39 -0.08 -11.24
CA ASP A 114 9.45 0.78 -10.70
C ASP A 114 10.84 0.20 -10.99
N SER A 115 11.71 1.02 -11.59
CA SER A 115 13.06 0.59 -11.98
C SER A 115 13.94 0.23 -10.78
N GLY A 116 13.75 0.87 -9.62
CA GLY A 116 14.50 0.58 -8.41
C GLY A 116 14.12 -0.79 -7.82
N VAL A 117 12.83 -1.11 -7.82
CA VAL A 117 12.32 -2.44 -7.43
C VAL A 117 12.86 -3.51 -8.38
N LEU A 118 12.77 -3.29 -9.70
CA LEU A 118 13.29 -4.25 -10.68
C LEU A 118 14.80 -4.44 -10.55
N ALA A 119 15.57 -3.38 -10.30
CA ALA A 119 17.00 -3.47 -10.03
C ALA A 119 17.30 -4.27 -8.76
N ALA A 120 16.54 -4.09 -7.69
CA ALA A 120 16.69 -4.85 -6.45
C ALA A 120 16.38 -6.35 -6.65
N LEU A 121 15.33 -6.67 -7.41
CA LEU A 121 15.00 -8.05 -7.78
C LEU A 121 16.09 -8.68 -8.66
N ALA A 122 16.62 -7.94 -9.63
CA ALA A 122 17.72 -8.41 -10.46
C ALA A 122 18.97 -8.69 -9.62
N ALA A 123 19.31 -7.80 -8.68
CA ALA A 123 20.43 -8.00 -7.75
C ALA A 123 20.24 -9.25 -6.88
N TYR A 124 19.03 -9.44 -6.33
CA TYR A 124 18.69 -10.66 -5.59
C TYR A 124 18.88 -11.92 -6.45
N CYS A 125 18.37 -11.93 -7.68
CA CYS A 125 18.50 -13.08 -8.58
C CYS A 125 19.96 -13.39 -8.91
N LEU A 126 20.78 -12.37 -9.18
CA LEU A 126 22.22 -12.54 -9.46
C LEU A 126 22.96 -13.15 -8.26
N GLN A 127 22.59 -12.80 -7.03
CA GLN A 127 23.18 -13.39 -5.83
C GLN A 127 22.89 -14.89 -5.67
N GLN A 128 21.83 -15.40 -6.30
CA GLN A 128 21.49 -16.83 -6.23
C GLN A 128 22.31 -17.67 -7.21
N VAL A 129 22.91 -17.05 -8.21
CA VAL A 129 23.83 -17.72 -9.14
C VAL A 129 25.22 -17.68 -8.50
N VAL A 130 25.62 -18.80 -7.90
CA VAL A 130 26.97 -18.96 -7.37
C VAL A 130 27.95 -18.71 -8.52
N ALA A 131 28.86 -17.74 -8.34
CA ALA A 131 30.06 -17.69 -9.16
C ALA A 131 30.85 -18.96 -8.84
N GLY A 132 30.82 -19.92 -9.77
CA GLY A 132 31.70 -21.09 -9.74
C GLY A 132 33.16 -20.67 -9.79
#